data_AF-A0A9E3CF39-F1
#
_entry.id   AF-A0A9E3CF39-F1
#
_cell.length_a   1.000
_cell.length_b   1.000
_cell.length_c   1.000
_cell.angle_alpha   90.00
_cell.angle_beta   90.00
_cell.angle_gamma   90.00
#
_symmetry.space_group_name_H-M   'P 1'
#
loop_
_entity.id
_entity.type
_entity.pdbx_description
1 polymer ?
#
loop_
_entity_poly.entity_id
_entity_poly.type
_entity_poly.pdbx_seq_one_letter_code
_entity_poly.pdbx_strand_id
1 'polypeptide(L)'
;MGDMLGGCTACGDCCDPIWYPLGAADIRQSASTTGAADLVFAAAHWRPTGGRAEGMHAYQCDRFDAASRLCTAHEDRPPICRAYPIVLNVLPARCTVRPVAHG
;
A
#
# COMPACT_ATOMS: atom_id res chain seq x y z
N MET A 1 -31.40 -3.54 -1.44
CA MET A 1 -30.09 -3.69 -0.78
C MET A 1 -29.10 -3.85 -1.91
N GLY A 2 -28.28 -2.83 -2.17
CA GLY A 2 -27.35 -2.85 -3.31
C GLY A 2 -26.21 -3.83 -3.05
N ASP A 3 -25.88 -4.65 -4.05
CA ASP A 3 -24.79 -5.61 -4.00
C ASP A 3 -23.43 -4.90 -3.78
N MET A 4 -22.72 -5.24 -2.70
CA MET A 4 -21.34 -4.81 -2.47
C MET A 4 -20.39 -5.92 -2.93
N LEU A 5 -19.74 -5.73 -4.08
CA LEU A 5 -18.60 -6.55 -4.47
C LEU A 5 -17.34 -6.02 -3.79
N GLY A 6 -16.72 -6.83 -2.93
CA GLY A 6 -15.48 -6.48 -2.24
C GLY A 6 -14.29 -6.52 -3.20
N GLY A 7 -13.58 -5.41 -3.35
CA GLY A 7 -12.44 -5.30 -4.25
C GLY A 7 -11.64 -4.02 -4.03
N CYS A 8 -10.36 -4.03 -4.43
CA CYS A 8 -9.54 -2.82 -4.34
C CYS A 8 -10.18 -1.71 -5.19
N THR A 9 -10.33 -0.51 -4.64
CA THR A 9 -10.99 0.62 -5.34
C THR A 9 -10.00 1.67 -5.85
N ALA A 10 -8.71 1.38 -5.79
CA ALA A 10 -7.61 2.31 -6.07
C ALA A 10 -7.56 3.55 -5.14
N CYS A 11 -8.23 3.53 -3.98
CA CYS A 11 -8.41 4.71 -3.12
C CYS A 11 -7.11 5.34 -2.55
N GLY A 12 -5.97 4.63 -2.60
CA GLY A 12 -4.65 5.14 -2.23
C GLY A 12 -4.31 5.15 -0.73
N ASP A 13 -5.18 4.64 0.14
CA ASP A 13 -4.95 4.65 1.60
C ASP A 13 -3.79 3.84 2.08
N CYS A 14 -3.58 2.73 1.38
CA CYS A 14 -2.46 1.86 1.62
C CYS A 14 -1.15 2.47 1.14
N CYS A 15 -1.18 3.68 0.56
CA CYS A 15 -0.01 4.31 -0.03
C CYS A 15 0.49 5.54 0.75
N ASP A 16 -0.32 6.13 1.63
CA ASP A 16 0.06 7.33 2.40
C ASP A 16 -0.79 7.52 3.69
N PRO A 17 -0.24 7.31 4.90
CA PRO A 17 1.08 6.72 5.17
C PRO A 17 1.06 5.18 5.10
N ILE A 18 2.16 4.61 4.62
CA ILE A 18 2.50 3.20 4.76
C ILE A 18 3.27 3.00 6.06
N TRP A 19 2.78 2.11 6.93
CA TRP A 19 3.48 1.68 8.13
C TRP A 19 4.11 0.32 7.93
N TYR A 20 5.43 0.24 8.10
CA TYR A 20 6.21 -1.00 7.93
C TYR A 20 7.29 -1.14 9.01
N PRO A 21 7.61 -2.36 9.49
CA PRO A 21 8.54 -2.52 10.61
C PRO A 21 10.01 -2.32 10.21
N LEU A 22 10.38 -2.56 8.95
CA LEU A 22 11.77 -2.37 8.49
C LEU A 22 12.03 -0.93 8.07
N GLY A 23 13.24 -0.45 8.33
CA GLY A 23 13.72 0.83 7.84
C GLY A 23 14.10 0.83 6.37
N ALA A 24 14.22 2.01 5.76
CA ALA A 24 14.49 2.14 4.33
C ALA A 24 15.82 1.49 3.93
N ALA A 25 16.85 1.55 4.79
CA ALA A 25 18.12 0.86 4.58
C ALA A 25 17.95 -0.67 4.62
N ASP A 26 17.22 -1.18 5.62
CA ASP A 26 16.96 -2.61 5.78
C ASP A 26 16.11 -3.17 4.64
N ILE A 27 15.10 -2.42 4.18
CA ILE A 27 14.29 -2.77 3.00
C ILE A 27 15.19 -2.90 1.77
N ARG A 28 16.06 -1.91 1.50
CA ARG A 28 16.97 -1.95 0.34
C ARG A 28 17.96 -3.11 0.42
N GLN A 29 18.54 -3.32 1.60
CA GLN A 29 19.47 -4.43 1.83
C GLN A 29 18.76 -5.78 1.67
N SER A 30 17.57 -5.94 2.23
CA SER A 30 16.81 -7.19 2.14
C SER A 30 16.31 -7.45 0.73
N ALA A 31 15.92 -6.41 -0.01
CA ALA A 31 15.56 -6.52 -1.42
C ALA A 31 16.74 -7.02 -2.27
N SER A 32 17.95 -6.50 -2.05
CA SER A 32 19.13 -6.90 -2.81
C SER A 32 19.62 -8.30 -2.46
N THR A 33 19.46 -8.75 -1.21
CA THR A 33 19.91 -10.08 -0.78
C THR A 33 18.91 -11.19 -1.09
N THR A 34 17.61 -10.93 -0.94
CA THR A 34 16.56 -11.97 -1.06
C THR A 34 15.88 -11.99 -2.42
N GLY A 35 15.83 -10.86 -3.13
CA GLY A 35 15.05 -10.72 -4.36
C GLY A 35 13.53 -10.85 -4.14
N ALA A 36 13.04 -10.79 -2.90
CA ALA A 36 11.62 -10.91 -2.60
C ALA A 36 10.83 -9.78 -3.28
N ALA A 37 9.85 -10.12 -4.13
CA ALA A 37 9.12 -9.16 -4.95
C ALA A 37 8.51 -7.99 -4.15
N ASP A 38 8.03 -8.28 -2.95
CA ASP A 38 7.48 -7.28 -2.02
C ASP A 38 8.50 -6.24 -1.57
N LEU A 39 9.70 -6.72 -1.20
CA LEU A 39 10.79 -5.85 -0.75
C LEU A 39 11.44 -5.13 -1.92
N VAL A 40 11.51 -5.76 -3.10
CA VAL A 40 11.95 -5.12 -4.34
C VAL A 40 11.01 -3.96 -4.71
N PHE A 41 9.69 -4.18 -4.65
CA PHE A 41 8.71 -3.13 -4.90
C PHE A 41 8.81 -2.01 -3.85
N ALA A 42 8.85 -2.34 -2.56
CA ALA A 42 9.00 -1.35 -1.49
C ALA A 42 10.30 -0.54 -1.64
N ALA A 43 11.43 -1.18 -1.94
CA ALA A 43 12.70 -0.52 -2.15
C ALA A 43 12.67 0.46 -3.33
N ALA A 44 11.93 0.13 -4.40
CA ALA A 44 11.81 0.97 -5.59
C ALA A 44 10.86 2.16 -5.39
N HIS A 45 9.73 1.95 -4.70
CA HIS A 45 8.59 2.87 -4.72
C HIS A 45 8.28 3.56 -3.39
N TRP A 46 8.78 3.07 -2.25
CA TRP A 46 8.50 3.67 -0.96
C TRP A 46 9.55 4.72 -0.59
N ARG A 47 9.07 5.93 -0.27
CA ARG A 47 9.87 7.07 0.16
C ARG A 47 9.66 7.27 1.67
N PRO A 48 10.71 7.20 2.49
CA PRO A 48 10.56 7.40 3.93
C PRO A 48 10.13 8.84 4.22
N THR A 49 9.14 9.03 5.08
CA THR A 49 8.64 10.37 5.45
C THR A 49 9.23 10.88 6.78
N GLY A 50 10.01 10.04 7.46
CA GLY A 50 10.58 10.35 8.78
C GLY A 50 9.64 10.03 9.96
N GLY A 51 8.35 9.76 9.69
CA GLY A 51 7.38 9.38 10.72
C GLY A 51 7.69 8.02 11.36
N ARG A 52 7.39 7.90 12.66
CA ARG A 52 7.60 6.70 13.48
C ARG A 52 6.41 6.51 14.42
N ALA A 53 5.93 5.28 14.56
CA ALA A 53 4.88 4.93 15.52
C ALA A 53 4.96 3.44 15.86
N GLU A 54 4.92 3.07 17.14
CA GLU A 54 4.79 1.67 17.58
C GLU A 54 5.80 0.69 16.94
N GLY A 55 7.07 1.12 16.81
CA GLY A 55 8.12 0.32 16.17
C GLY A 55 8.06 0.28 14.64
N MET A 56 7.11 0.99 14.03
CA MET A 56 6.92 1.09 12.58
C MET A 56 7.53 2.37 12.03
N HIS A 57 7.92 2.30 10.76
CA HIS A 57 8.43 3.38 9.94
C HIS A 57 7.34 3.83 8.95
N ALA A 58 7.20 5.15 8.80
CA ALA A 58 6.28 5.74 7.83
C ALA A 58 6.93 5.92 6.46
N TYR A 59 6.17 5.58 5.42
CA TYR A 59 6.52 5.80 4.02
C TYR A 59 5.36 6.39 3.23
N GLN A 60 5.69 7.01 2.10
CA GLN A 60 4.76 7.33 1.03
C GLN A 60 5.14 6.52 -0.21
N CYS A 61 4.16 5.97 -0.92
CA CYS A 61 4.38 5.30 -2.20
C CYS A 61 4.42 6.33 -3.34
N ASP A 62 5.43 6.30 -4.20
CA ASP A 62 5.47 7.17 -5.39
C ASP A 62 4.48 6.77 -6.49
N ARG A 63 3.80 5.63 -6.34
CA ARG A 63 2.67 5.22 -7.17
C ARG A 63 1.35 5.83 -6.69
N PHE A 64 1.34 6.60 -5.62
CA PHE A 64 0.18 7.36 -5.18
C PHE A 64 0.14 8.72 -5.88
N ASP A 65 -0.92 8.97 -6.65
CA ASP A 65 -1.19 10.30 -7.17
C ASP A 65 -1.91 11.12 -6.09
N ALA A 66 -1.21 12.06 -5.48
CA ALA A 66 -1.76 12.92 -4.44
C ALA A 66 -2.83 13.88 -4.96
N ALA A 67 -2.82 14.24 -6.25
CA ALA A 67 -3.78 15.17 -6.85
C ALA A 67 -5.12 14.49 -7.08
N SER A 68 -5.12 13.32 -7.74
CA SER A 68 -6.34 12.55 -7.97
C SER A 68 -6.75 11.67 -6.78
N ARG A 69 -5.87 11.53 -5.78
CA ARG A 69 -6.04 10.64 -4.61
C ARG A 69 -6.15 9.15 -5.03
N LEU A 70 -5.55 8.75 -6.15
CA LEU A 70 -5.63 7.38 -6.66
C LEU A 70 -4.29 6.64 -6.63
N CYS A 71 -4.36 5.34 -6.37
CA CYS A 71 -3.25 4.41 -6.50
C CYS A 71 -3.07 4.00 -7.96
N THR A 72 -1.94 4.35 -8.55
CA THR A 72 -1.59 3.98 -9.93
C THR A 72 -0.97 2.58 -10.06
N ALA A 73 -0.72 1.91 -8.93
CA ALA A 73 -0.34 0.48 -8.88
C ALA A 73 -1.56 -0.45 -8.70
N HIS A 74 -2.78 0.06 -8.89
CA HIS A 74 -4.01 -0.70 -8.67
C HIS A 74 -4.14 -1.94 -9.55
N GLU A 75 -3.76 -1.85 -10.83
CA GLU A 75 -3.85 -2.97 -11.77
C GLU A 75 -2.81 -4.05 -11.46
N ASP A 76 -1.56 -3.66 -11.24
CA ASP A 76 -0.47 -4.59 -10.92
C ASP A 76 -0.66 -5.23 -9.53
N ARG A 77 -1.16 -4.42 -8.58
CA ARG A 77 -1.42 -4.73 -7.17
C ARG A 77 -0.43 -5.76 -6.61
N PRO A 78 0.84 -5.39 -6.41
CA PRO A 78 1.86 -6.32 -5.93
C PRO A 78 1.48 -6.93 -4.57
N PRO A 79 2.04 -8.08 -4.17
CA PRO A 79 1.58 -8.80 -2.99
C PRO A 79 1.61 -7.96 -1.70
N ILE A 80 2.62 -7.12 -1.51
CA ILE A 80 2.69 -6.18 -0.38
C ILE A 80 1.54 -5.16 -0.36
N CYS A 81 1.02 -4.75 -1.52
CA CYS A 81 -0.17 -3.89 -1.61
C CYS A 81 -1.47 -4.67 -1.33
N ARG A 82 -1.50 -5.98 -1.59
CA ARG A 82 -2.63 -6.84 -1.21
C ARG A 82 -2.66 -7.09 0.29
N ALA A 83 -1.48 -7.16 0.90
CA ALA A 83 -1.29 -7.43 2.31
C ALA A 83 -1.48 -6.21 3.23
N TYR A 84 -1.58 -5.00 2.68
CA TYR A 84 -1.61 -3.78 3.48
C TYR A 84 -3.01 -3.44 4.04
N PRO A 85 -3.13 -3.00 5.31
CA PRO A 85 -2.07 -2.82 6.31
C PRO A 85 -1.56 -4.16 6.81
N ILE A 86 -0.23 -4.34 6.87
CA ILE A 86 0.40 -5.66 7.05
C ILE A 86 0.04 -6.33 8.37
N VAL A 87 -0.17 -5.55 9.41
CA VAL A 87 -0.59 -6.03 10.72
C VAL A 87 -2.02 -6.60 10.72
N LEU A 88 -2.89 -6.08 9.85
CA LEU A 88 -4.30 -6.48 9.78
C LEU A 88 -4.59 -7.40 8.60
N ASN A 89 -3.82 -7.30 7.52
CA ASN A 89 -4.04 -7.95 6.23
C ASN A 89 -5.48 -7.76 5.70
N VAL A 90 -6.06 -6.59 6.00
CA VAL A 90 -7.42 -6.19 5.59
C VAL A 90 -7.35 -4.78 5.04
N LEU A 91 -7.67 -4.62 3.75
CA LEU A 91 -7.67 -3.31 3.10
C LEU A 91 -8.58 -2.32 3.87
N PRO A 92 -8.20 -1.03 3.95
CA PRO A 92 -9.04 0.00 4.55
C PRO A 92 -10.42 0.02 3.90
N ALA A 93 -11.48 0.29 4.67
CA ALA A 93 -12.86 0.21 4.17
C ALA A 93 -13.06 1.03 2.88
N ARG A 94 -12.52 2.25 2.80
CA ARG A 94 -12.60 3.10 1.59
C ARG A 94 -11.87 2.53 0.37
N CYS A 95 -10.98 1.57 0.59
CA CYS A 95 -10.27 0.82 -0.44
C CYS A 95 -10.90 -0.52 -0.79
N THR A 96 -12.00 -0.94 -0.15
CA THR A 96 -12.59 -2.28 -0.32
C THR A 96 -14.02 -2.26 -0.87
N VAL A 97 -14.73 -1.14 -0.74
CA VAL A 97 -16.11 -1.01 -1.22
C VAL A 97 -16.25 0.07 -2.27
N ARG A 98 -16.81 -0.27 -3.44
CA ARG A 98 -17.39 0.70 -4.37
C ARG A 98 -18.91 0.61 -4.30
N PRO A 99 -19.63 1.72 -4.15
CA PRO A 99 -21.06 1.71 -4.42
C PRO A 99 -21.25 1.34 -5.90
N VAL A 100 -21.97 0.25 -6.15
CA VAL A 100 -22.42 -0.09 -7.51
C VAL A 100 -23.58 0.86 -7.82
N ALA A 101 -23.41 1.72 -8.83
CA ALA A 101 -24.52 2.51 -9.34
C ALA A 101 -25.47 1.55 -10.09
N HIS A 102 -26.66 1.33 -9.54
CA HIS A 102 -27.74 0.73 -10.30
C HIS A 102 -28.30 1.81 -11.23
N GLY A 103 -28.08 1.65 -12.53
CA GLY A 103 -28.71 2.45 -13.58
C GLY A 103 -30.16 2.05 -13.80
#